data_AF-A0A1H8TTE3-F1
#
_entry.id   AF-A0A1H8TTE3-F1
#
_cell.length_a   1.000
_cell.length_b   1.000
_cell.length_c   1.000
_cell.angle_alpha   90.00
_cell.angle_beta   90.00
_cell.angle_gamma   90.00
#
_symmetry.space_group_name_H-M   'P 1'
#
loop_
_entity.id
_entity.type
_entity.pdbx_description
1 polymer ?
#
loop_
_entity_poly.entity_id
_entity_poly.type
_entity_poly.pdbx_seq_one_letter_code
_entity_poly.pdbx_strand_id
1 'polypeptide(L)'
;MRRLPALATVALVLLAGCVGSVPFADSGSASDTVVPDDDVHADVEPAPADLSDPAEDRLGWEGGYWYNESIDVDQSDGLNDSELAAVTNRSMARVEYIRGLEFERSVPVEVVGRDEFSTPSNNNTTSPNRSRFDNAKFEALFMINESTDSLAVQTQNRQAAIGGYYSPREERIVLVSGNSESPKLSEVTLSQELFHALQDQQFDISSYEQSTREDHNAVDGIVEGDGNLVDYLYGQRCGDEWSCLTDGQTADGESGQAGQSGGGANASDTGSGGLSAIGPYLLKYQPYSDGPAFVYATYQAGGWDAVDAVYENPPASTSQVIHPEQYPDDAPTEPTVTDRTSGSWERIDVDGRANYAEVGEAGLASMLVTPLYEKPGARIVSPEQWLNTNESGDPRQFDPLSYDNPYTDGFAGDRLVSYVNADDETGYVWTIQFENESSADEFRDGYGQLLDHRNASEVADADSPGTVYRIAEDDPNGFGDAFRVVQRGDTVVVTNAPTVDDLSRVHAPANDD
;
A
#
# COMPACT_ATOMS: atom_id res chain seq x y z
N MET A 1 34.45 -2.04 -24.75
CA MET A 1 33.71 -1.89 -23.49
C MET A 1 32.46 -1.09 -23.81
N ARG A 2 31.35 -1.77 -24.09
CA ARG A 2 30.05 -1.14 -24.37
C ARG A 2 29.41 -0.82 -23.02
N ARG A 3 29.07 0.45 -22.81
CA ARG A 3 28.27 0.90 -21.67
C ARG A 3 26.84 0.43 -21.89
N LEU A 4 26.29 -0.33 -20.95
CA LEU A 4 24.85 -0.61 -20.86
C LEU A 4 24.14 0.68 -20.43
N PRO A 5 22.97 1.02 -20.99
CA PRO A 5 22.14 2.07 -20.45
C PRO A 5 21.46 1.55 -19.17
N ALA A 6 21.58 2.31 -18.08
CA ALA A 6 20.73 2.13 -16.90
C ALA A 6 19.29 2.48 -17.31
N LEU A 7 18.39 1.50 -17.26
CA LEU A 7 16.96 1.76 -17.28
C LEU A 7 16.59 2.32 -15.91
N ALA A 8 16.20 3.59 -15.87
CA ALA A 8 15.72 4.25 -14.67
C ALA A 8 14.31 3.78 -14.35
N THR A 9 14.14 3.10 -13.22
CA THR A 9 12.84 2.90 -12.58
C THR A 9 12.30 4.29 -12.21
N VAL A 10 11.09 4.62 -12.66
CA VAL A 10 10.40 5.84 -12.24
C VAL A 10 9.78 5.53 -10.87
N ALA A 11 10.49 5.85 -9.80
CA ALA A 11 9.92 5.92 -8.46
C ALA A 11 9.06 7.18 -8.39
N LEU A 12 7.74 7.01 -8.47
CA LEU A 12 6.78 8.03 -8.08
C LEU A 12 6.22 7.56 -6.73
N VAL A 13 6.31 8.40 -5.71
CA VAL A 13 5.58 8.20 -4.45
C VAL A 13 4.15 8.60 -4.76
N LEU A 14 3.31 7.62 -5.08
CA LEU A 14 1.96 7.83 -5.59
C LEU A 14 0.97 7.46 -4.51
N LEU A 15 0.36 8.49 -3.92
CA LEU A 15 -0.74 8.30 -2.99
C LEU A 15 -1.83 7.45 -3.62
N ALA A 16 -2.12 6.31 -3.00
CA ALA A 16 -3.52 5.95 -2.91
C ALA A 16 -4.11 7.01 -1.97
N GLY A 17 -4.87 7.97 -2.50
CA GLY A 17 -5.61 8.87 -1.61
C GLY A 17 -6.36 8.01 -0.61
N CYS A 18 -6.38 8.45 0.65
CA CYS A 18 -6.94 7.70 1.77
C CYS A 18 -8.43 7.40 1.56
N VAL A 19 -8.74 6.39 0.75
CA VAL A 19 -10.10 5.90 0.54
C VAL A 19 -10.41 4.95 1.69
N GLY A 20 -10.72 5.55 2.83
CA GLY A 20 -11.12 4.88 4.06
C GLY A 20 -12.59 5.13 4.38
N SER A 21 -13.48 4.59 3.57
CA SER A 21 -14.78 4.12 4.08
C SER A 21 -14.90 2.67 3.63
N VAL A 22 -14.41 1.76 4.49
CA VAL A 22 -14.75 0.34 4.40
C VAL A 22 -16.28 0.27 4.43
N PRO A 23 -16.97 -0.54 3.61
CA PRO A 23 -18.45 -0.54 3.47
C PRO A 23 -19.25 -0.97 4.72
N PHE A 24 -18.64 -0.86 5.90
CA PHE A 24 -19.17 -1.25 7.19
C PHE A 24 -19.24 -0.10 8.21
N ALA A 25 -19.36 1.18 7.81
CA ALA A 25 -19.67 2.21 8.81
C ALA A 25 -20.30 3.48 8.22
N ASP A 26 -21.57 3.70 8.55
CA ASP A 26 -22.12 5.04 8.77
C ASP A 26 -21.97 5.26 10.28
N SER A 27 -20.94 5.99 10.70
CA SER A 27 -20.62 6.16 12.13
C SER A 27 -20.21 7.59 12.45
N GLY A 28 -20.83 8.12 13.50
CA GLY A 28 -20.68 9.49 13.95
C GLY A 28 -19.46 9.67 14.86
N SER A 29 -18.79 10.81 14.69
CA SER A 29 -17.98 11.58 15.63
C SER A 29 -17.55 10.85 16.93
N ALA A 30 -16.47 10.07 16.84
CA ALA A 30 -15.64 9.73 17.99
C ALA A 30 -14.17 10.05 17.64
N SER A 31 -13.57 10.98 18.38
CA SER A 31 -12.14 11.31 18.27
C SER A 31 -11.32 10.13 18.78
N ASP A 32 -10.52 9.55 17.89
CA ASP A 32 -9.55 8.51 18.21
C ASP A 32 -8.37 9.17 18.92
N THR A 33 -8.44 9.33 20.25
CA THR A 33 -7.44 10.03 21.09
C THR A 33 -6.18 9.18 21.31
N VAL A 34 -5.67 8.57 20.24
CA VAL A 34 -4.52 7.65 20.32
C VAL A 34 -3.20 8.42 20.39
N VAL A 35 -3.13 9.61 19.79
CA VAL A 35 -1.92 10.48 19.77
C VAL A 35 -2.16 11.75 20.60
N PRO A 36 -1.48 11.94 21.75
CA PRO A 36 -1.55 13.18 22.52
C PRO A 36 -0.99 14.38 21.75
N ASP A 37 -1.74 15.48 21.74
CA ASP A 37 -1.42 16.68 20.94
C ASP A 37 -0.25 17.52 21.50
N ASP A 38 0.01 17.40 22.81
CA ASP A 38 0.91 18.29 23.55
C ASP A 38 2.42 18.01 23.33
N ASP A 39 2.81 16.88 22.73
CA ASP A 39 4.23 16.43 22.71
C ASP A 39 4.95 16.64 21.37
N VAL A 40 4.23 16.91 20.28
CA VAL A 40 4.82 16.84 18.92
C VAL A 40 5.65 18.05 18.48
N HIS A 41 5.62 19.14 19.24
CA HIS A 41 6.29 20.41 18.89
C HIS A 41 7.29 20.91 19.94
N ALA A 42 7.63 20.10 20.95
CA ALA A 42 8.41 20.56 22.09
C ALA A 42 9.76 21.22 21.70
N ASP A 43 10.30 20.83 20.55
CA ASP A 43 11.60 21.30 20.03
C ASP A 43 11.50 22.44 19.01
N VAL A 44 10.30 22.81 18.53
CA VAL A 44 10.11 23.93 17.58
C VAL A 44 9.84 25.23 18.34
N GLU A 45 10.67 26.25 18.11
CA GLU A 45 10.45 27.56 18.75
C GLU A 45 9.13 28.20 18.27
N PRO A 46 8.31 28.75 19.18
CA PRO A 46 7.05 29.37 18.79
C PRO A 46 7.29 30.61 17.92
N ALA A 47 6.34 30.85 17.01
CA ALA A 47 6.32 32.07 16.20
C ALA A 47 6.25 33.33 17.10
N PRO A 48 6.90 34.44 16.72
CA PRO A 48 6.79 35.69 17.47
C PRO A 48 5.33 36.20 17.45
N ALA A 49 4.89 36.82 18.54
CA ALA A 49 3.49 37.25 18.67
C ALA A 49 3.05 38.31 17.64
N ASP A 50 3.99 39.02 17.03
CA ASP A 50 3.74 39.97 15.95
C ASP A 50 3.96 39.39 14.54
N LEU A 51 4.28 38.09 14.45
CA LEU A 51 4.58 37.35 13.22
C LEU A 51 5.69 38.01 12.38
N SER A 52 6.63 38.71 13.02
CA SER A 52 7.76 39.29 12.31
C SER A 52 8.65 38.22 11.68
N ASP A 53 8.99 38.40 10.40
CA ASP A 53 9.87 37.47 9.67
C ASP A 53 11.25 37.36 10.34
N PRO A 54 11.81 36.14 10.46
CA PRO A 54 13.16 35.94 10.94
C PRO A 54 14.17 36.44 9.89
N ALA A 55 15.43 36.62 10.31
CA ALA A 55 16.48 37.06 9.40
C ALA A 55 16.98 35.96 8.46
N GLU A 56 16.83 34.71 8.89
CA GLU A 56 17.23 33.47 8.23
C GLU A 56 16.12 32.45 8.42
N ASP A 57 16.06 31.45 7.54
CA ASP A 57 15.11 30.35 7.58
C ASP A 57 15.16 29.59 8.90
N ARG A 58 14.01 29.10 9.35
CA ARG A 58 13.91 28.26 10.54
C ARG A 58 12.57 27.53 10.60
N LEU A 59 12.60 26.37 11.24
CA LEU A 59 11.45 25.53 11.55
C LEU A 59 10.18 26.31 11.87
N GLY A 60 9.15 26.05 11.06
CA GLY A 60 7.84 26.65 11.22
C GLY A 60 7.69 28.02 10.56
N TRP A 61 8.67 28.45 9.75
CA TRP A 61 8.57 29.62 8.89
C TRP A 61 9.08 29.25 7.50
N GLU A 62 8.24 29.41 6.49
CA GLU A 62 8.60 29.05 5.12
C GLU A 62 8.09 30.09 4.14
N GLY A 63 8.97 30.49 3.22
CA GLY A 63 8.64 31.43 2.13
C GLY A 63 7.87 32.69 2.54
N GLY A 64 8.13 33.23 3.74
CA GLY A 64 7.48 34.44 4.26
C GLY A 64 6.21 34.20 5.10
N TYR A 65 5.95 32.97 5.54
CA TYR A 65 4.76 32.63 6.33
C TYR A 65 5.09 31.75 7.53
N TRP A 66 4.57 32.11 8.71
CA TRP A 66 4.59 31.21 9.87
C TRP A 66 3.52 30.13 9.78
N TYR A 67 3.76 28.98 10.41
CA TYR A 67 2.81 27.87 10.48
C TYR A 67 1.40 28.28 10.99
N ASN A 68 1.33 29.28 11.88
CA ASN A 68 0.10 29.81 12.47
C ASN A 68 -0.40 31.11 11.83
N GLU A 69 0.24 31.57 10.75
CA GLU A 69 -0.16 32.80 10.06
C GLU A 69 -1.42 32.60 9.23
N SER A 70 -2.26 33.64 9.20
CA SER A 70 -3.43 33.67 8.33
C SER A 70 -3.05 34.12 6.93
N ILE A 71 -3.56 33.44 5.91
CA ILE A 71 -3.38 33.83 4.50
C ILE A 71 -4.72 34.26 3.91
N ASP A 72 -4.68 35.23 2.99
CA ASP A 72 -5.84 35.70 2.24
C ASP A 72 -5.94 34.90 0.93
N VAL A 73 -6.62 33.75 0.98
CA VAL A 73 -6.78 32.82 -0.14
C VAL A 73 -8.25 32.44 -0.32
N ASP A 74 -8.77 32.56 -1.55
CA ASP A 74 -10.10 32.10 -1.93
C ASP A 74 -10.02 31.21 -3.17
N GLN A 75 -10.29 29.91 -3.01
CA GLN A 75 -10.31 28.96 -4.13
C GLN A 75 -11.68 28.82 -4.81
N SER A 76 -12.59 29.78 -4.64
CA SER A 76 -13.94 29.73 -5.23
C SER A 76 -13.94 29.79 -6.77
N ASP A 77 -12.95 30.44 -7.38
CA ASP A 77 -12.70 30.48 -8.82
C ASP A 77 -11.43 29.73 -9.25
N GLY A 78 -10.87 28.91 -8.34
CA GLY A 78 -9.57 28.24 -8.48
C GLY A 78 -8.41 29.12 -7.99
N LEU A 79 -7.30 28.51 -7.59
CA LEU A 79 -6.15 29.24 -7.05
C LEU A 79 -5.33 29.90 -8.17
N ASN A 80 -4.99 31.19 -8.00
CA ASN A 80 -3.96 31.83 -8.82
C ASN A 80 -2.54 31.58 -8.27
N ASP A 81 -1.50 31.91 -9.05
CA ASP A 81 -0.09 31.65 -8.68
C ASP A 81 0.30 32.21 -7.30
N SER A 82 -0.22 33.38 -6.91
CA SER A 82 0.11 34.01 -5.62
C SER A 82 -0.61 33.32 -4.46
N GLU A 83 -1.84 32.90 -4.66
CA GLU A 83 -2.62 32.15 -3.66
C GLU A 83 -2.07 30.75 -3.47
N LEU A 84 -1.71 30.07 -4.56
CA LEU A 84 -1.08 28.75 -4.52
C LEU A 84 0.29 28.80 -3.81
N ALA A 85 1.10 29.82 -4.07
CA ALA A 85 2.36 30.02 -3.37
C ALA A 85 2.14 30.27 -1.86
N ALA A 86 1.16 31.11 -1.50
CA ALA A 86 0.86 31.41 -0.10
C ALA A 86 0.40 30.17 0.69
N VAL A 87 -0.51 29.36 0.13
CA VAL A 87 -0.95 28.12 0.79
C VAL A 87 0.19 27.10 0.84
N THR A 88 0.98 26.95 -0.21
CA THR A 88 2.11 26.00 -0.25
C THR A 88 3.15 26.34 0.82
N ASN A 89 3.61 27.58 0.87
CA ASN A 89 4.63 28.00 1.83
C ASN A 89 4.13 27.86 3.29
N ARG A 90 2.88 28.26 3.56
CA ARG A 90 2.31 28.06 4.90
C ARG A 90 2.15 26.57 5.25
N SER A 91 1.75 25.73 4.29
CA SER A 91 1.63 24.30 4.50
C SER A 91 3.00 23.65 4.75
N MET A 92 4.06 24.10 4.07
CA MET A 92 5.43 23.70 4.38
C MET A 92 5.78 24.04 5.83
N ALA A 93 5.62 25.29 6.26
CA ALA A 93 5.85 25.70 7.65
C ALA A 93 5.07 24.86 8.67
N ARG A 94 3.83 24.48 8.35
CA ARG A 94 3.02 23.61 9.21
C ARG A 94 3.53 22.17 9.28
N VAL A 95 4.00 21.62 8.17
CA VAL A 95 4.66 20.31 8.13
C VAL A 95 5.93 20.33 8.97
N GLU A 96 6.78 21.35 8.82
CA GLU A 96 7.99 21.52 9.65
C GLU A 96 7.66 21.66 11.13
N TYR A 97 6.62 22.43 11.46
CA TYR A 97 6.16 22.60 12.82
C TYR A 97 5.80 21.25 13.44
N ILE A 98 5.05 20.40 12.73
CA ILE A 98 4.66 19.05 13.19
C ILE A 98 5.86 18.10 13.30
N ARG A 99 6.71 18.03 12.27
CA ARG A 99 7.73 16.99 12.19
C ARG A 99 9.07 17.38 12.84
N GLY A 100 9.36 18.66 12.95
CA GLY A 100 10.65 19.17 13.43
C GLY A 100 11.80 19.05 12.41
N LEU A 101 11.48 18.91 11.12
CA LEU A 101 12.46 18.84 10.03
C LEU A 101 12.26 20.02 9.08
N GLU A 102 13.37 20.62 8.61
CA GLU A 102 13.37 21.78 7.71
C GLU A 102 13.29 21.34 6.24
N PHE A 103 12.58 22.07 5.39
CA PHE A 103 12.78 21.94 3.96
C PHE A 103 14.12 22.57 3.54
N GLU A 104 14.89 21.86 2.72
CA GLU A 104 16.13 22.42 2.14
C GLU A 104 15.87 23.29 0.90
N ARG A 105 14.71 23.09 0.27
CA ARG A 105 14.29 23.79 -0.96
C ARG A 105 12.77 23.86 -1.09
N SER A 106 12.30 24.95 -1.72
CA SER A 106 10.90 25.13 -2.11
C SER A 106 10.41 24.03 -3.05
N VAL A 107 9.14 23.63 -2.91
CA VAL A 107 8.54 22.55 -3.71
C VAL A 107 7.50 23.13 -4.69
N PRO A 108 7.70 23.00 -6.01
CA PRO A 108 6.70 23.38 -7.01
C PRO A 108 5.42 22.54 -6.88
N VAL A 109 4.27 23.19 -6.89
CA VAL A 109 2.94 22.55 -6.82
C VAL A 109 2.14 22.88 -8.07
N GLU A 110 1.48 21.88 -8.64
CA GLU A 110 0.52 22.00 -9.73
C GLU A 110 -0.81 21.38 -9.30
N VAL A 111 -1.95 22.01 -9.62
CA VAL A 111 -3.29 21.45 -9.39
C VAL A 111 -3.95 21.19 -10.73
N VAL A 112 -4.22 19.92 -11.03
CA VAL A 112 -4.81 19.49 -12.30
C VAL A 112 -6.21 18.92 -12.09
N GLY A 113 -7.07 19.02 -13.10
CA GLY A 113 -8.36 18.32 -13.11
C GLY A 113 -8.17 16.81 -13.31
N ARG A 114 -9.05 15.99 -12.74
CA ARG A 114 -8.97 14.53 -12.89
C ARG A 114 -9.05 14.05 -14.35
N ASP A 115 -9.74 14.77 -15.23
CA ASP A 115 -9.79 14.46 -16.66
C ASP A 115 -8.43 14.63 -17.36
N GLU A 116 -7.64 15.60 -16.91
CA GLU A 116 -6.29 15.84 -17.41
C GLU A 116 -5.34 14.72 -16.95
N PHE A 117 -5.43 14.33 -15.68
CA PHE A 117 -4.64 13.24 -15.10
C PHE A 117 -4.96 11.87 -15.72
N SER A 118 -6.22 11.62 -16.07
CA SER A 118 -6.69 10.33 -16.59
C SER A 118 -6.22 10.03 -18.02
N THR A 119 -5.56 10.97 -18.72
CA THR A 119 -5.09 10.77 -20.08
C THR A 119 -3.85 9.86 -20.08
N PRO A 120 -3.92 8.61 -20.60
CA PRO A 120 -2.79 7.70 -20.53
C PRO A 120 -1.61 8.26 -21.31
N SER A 121 -0.49 8.46 -20.61
CA SER A 121 0.79 8.70 -21.28
C SER A 121 1.24 7.39 -21.93
N ASN A 122 0.86 7.21 -23.20
CA ASN A 122 0.97 5.99 -24.02
C ASN A 122 2.41 5.54 -24.38
N ASN A 123 3.42 5.82 -23.55
CA ASN A 123 4.82 5.70 -23.98
C ASN A 123 5.64 4.54 -23.39
N ASN A 124 5.09 3.70 -22.52
CA ASN A 124 5.77 2.47 -22.09
C ASN A 124 4.95 1.23 -22.49
N THR A 125 5.45 0.49 -23.48
CA THR A 125 4.93 -0.84 -23.81
C THR A 125 5.40 -1.82 -22.74
N THR A 126 4.49 -2.30 -21.89
CA THR A 126 4.75 -3.42 -20.99
C THR A 126 5.16 -4.65 -21.80
N SER A 127 6.23 -5.34 -21.40
CA SER A 127 6.65 -6.57 -22.09
C SER A 127 5.66 -7.71 -21.81
N PRO A 128 5.46 -8.65 -22.75
CA PRO A 128 4.57 -9.79 -22.53
C PRO A 128 4.92 -10.61 -21.28
N ASN A 129 6.21 -10.83 -21.02
CA ASN A 129 6.66 -11.52 -19.81
C ASN A 129 6.35 -10.75 -18.53
N ARG A 130 6.43 -9.41 -18.55
CA ARG A 130 6.02 -8.59 -17.40
C ARG A 130 4.54 -8.76 -17.10
N SER A 131 3.68 -8.76 -18.12
CA SER A 131 2.23 -8.99 -17.95
C SER A 131 1.94 -10.40 -17.45
N ARG A 132 2.52 -11.45 -18.06
CA ARG A 132 2.32 -12.84 -17.63
C ARG A 132 2.77 -13.08 -16.19
N PHE A 133 3.94 -12.55 -15.85
CA PHE A 133 4.47 -12.66 -14.49
C PHE A 133 3.54 -12.00 -13.47
N ASP A 134 3.04 -10.79 -13.75
CA ASP A 134 2.17 -10.06 -12.82
C ASP A 134 0.79 -10.73 -12.70
N ASN A 135 0.24 -11.23 -13.81
CA ASN A 135 -1.00 -12.00 -13.82
C ASN A 135 -0.88 -13.26 -12.97
N ALA A 136 0.17 -14.07 -13.17
CA ALA A 136 0.40 -15.29 -12.39
C ALA A 136 0.55 -15.01 -10.89
N LYS A 137 1.16 -13.87 -10.51
CA LYS A 137 1.28 -13.44 -9.12
C LYS A 137 -0.08 -13.10 -8.50
N PHE A 138 -0.92 -12.32 -9.17
CA PHE A 138 -2.24 -11.95 -8.63
C PHE A 138 -3.27 -13.08 -8.72
N GLU A 139 -3.09 -14.00 -9.66
CA GLU A 139 -3.82 -15.27 -9.72
C GLU A 139 -3.46 -16.17 -8.54
N ALA A 140 -2.18 -16.29 -8.20
CA ALA A 140 -1.73 -17.05 -7.02
C ALA A 140 -2.34 -16.54 -5.72
N LEU A 141 -2.60 -15.23 -5.63
CA LEU A 141 -3.29 -14.59 -4.50
C LEU A 141 -4.82 -14.68 -4.58
N PHE A 142 -5.37 -15.34 -5.60
CA PHE A 142 -6.82 -15.40 -5.88
C PHE A 142 -7.51 -14.02 -5.95
N MET A 143 -6.76 -12.97 -6.31
CA MET A 143 -7.25 -11.59 -6.35
C MET A 143 -7.73 -11.18 -7.75
N ILE A 144 -7.10 -11.73 -8.78
CA ILE A 144 -7.38 -11.44 -10.19
C ILE A 144 -7.32 -12.76 -10.96
N ASN A 145 -8.32 -13.03 -11.78
CA ASN A 145 -8.42 -14.28 -12.54
C ASN A 145 -7.56 -14.30 -13.80
N GLU A 146 -7.39 -15.47 -14.40
CA GLU A 146 -6.50 -15.73 -15.55
C GLU A 146 -6.82 -14.86 -16.80
N SER A 147 -8.08 -14.43 -16.92
CA SER A 147 -8.58 -13.68 -18.08
C SER A 147 -8.43 -12.16 -17.96
N THR A 148 -7.98 -11.66 -16.79
CA THR A 148 -7.96 -10.24 -16.46
C THR A 148 -6.53 -9.71 -16.37
N ASP A 149 -6.24 -8.59 -17.05
CA ASP A 149 -4.94 -7.94 -16.98
C ASP A 149 -4.73 -7.27 -15.62
N SER A 150 -3.87 -7.84 -14.80
CA SER A 150 -3.57 -7.36 -13.45
C SER A 150 -2.97 -5.95 -13.42
N LEU A 151 -2.21 -5.56 -14.44
CA LEU A 151 -1.60 -4.23 -14.52
C LEU A 151 -2.66 -3.18 -14.87
N ALA A 152 -3.63 -3.54 -15.70
CA ALA A 152 -4.77 -2.68 -15.99
C ALA A 152 -5.64 -2.46 -14.74
N VAL A 153 -5.94 -3.52 -13.98
CA VAL A 153 -6.68 -3.44 -12.71
C VAL A 153 -5.97 -2.53 -11.71
N GLN A 154 -4.66 -2.73 -11.50
CA GLN A 154 -3.88 -1.89 -10.59
C GLN A 154 -3.84 -0.42 -11.06
N THR A 155 -3.73 -0.18 -12.36
CA THR A 155 -3.77 1.18 -12.92
C THR A 155 -5.14 1.82 -12.66
N GLN A 156 -6.23 1.09 -12.88
CA GLN A 156 -7.58 1.60 -12.62
C GLN A 156 -7.82 1.88 -11.14
N ASN A 157 -7.42 0.98 -10.24
CA ASN A 157 -7.49 1.21 -8.79
C ASN A 157 -6.72 2.47 -8.38
N ARG A 158 -5.51 2.65 -8.93
CA ARG A 158 -4.70 3.86 -8.69
C ARG A 158 -5.41 5.12 -9.15
N GLN A 159 -5.95 5.12 -10.38
CA GLN A 159 -6.65 6.27 -10.95
C GLN A 159 -7.92 6.63 -10.16
N ALA A 160 -8.60 5.64 -9.59
CA ALA A 160 -9.78 5.86 -8.76
C ALA A 160 -9.43 6.44 -7.37
N ALA A 161 -8.27 6.09 -6.81
CA ALA A 161 -7.89 6.47 -5.44
C ALA A 161 -7.03 7.73 -5.33
N ILE A 162 -6.25 8.10 -6.37
CA ILE A 162 -5.20 9.11 -6.23
C ILE A 162 -5.74 10.55 -6.02
N GLY A 163 -5.32 11.18 -4.92
CA GLY A 163 -5.60 12.58 -4.58
C GLY A 163 -4.49 13.55 -5.02
N GLY A 164 -3.24 13.07 -5.07
CA GLY A 164 -2.06 13.81 -5.49
C GLY A 164 -0.87 12.87 -5.67
N TYR A 165 0.28 13.42 -6.04
CA TYR A 165 1.57 12.76 -5.86
C TYR A 165 2.75 13.75 -5.86
N TYR A 166 3.79 13.42 -5.10
CA TYR A 166 5.13 13.92 -5.25
C TYR A 166 5.92 13.08 -6.27
N SER A 167 6.64 13.75 -7.16
CA SER A 167 7.55 13.13 -8.11
C SER A 167 9.00 13.40 -7.71
N PRO A 168 9.72 12.44 -7.09
CA PRO A 168 11.14 12.60 -6.78
C PRO A 168 11.99 12.93 -8.01
N ARG A 169 11.61 12.39 -9.17
CA ARG A 169 12.31 12.64 -10.43
C ARG A 169 12.17 14.07 -10.94
N GLU A 170 10.99 14.65 -10.78
CA GLU A 170 10.68 16.00 -11.28
C GLU A 170 10.74 17.05 -10.16
N GLU A 171 10.99 16.60 -8.92
CA GLU A 171 11.01 17.38 -7.67
C GLU A 171 9.81 18.33 -7.59
N ARG A 172 8.61 17.81 -7.85
CA ARG A 172 7.36 18.59 -7.86
C ARG A 172 6.16 17.78 -7.41
N ILE A 173 5.14 18.50 -6.96
CA ILE A 173 3.85 17.96 -6.53
C ILE A 173 2.81 18.20 -7.61
N VAL A 174 1.96 17.21 -7.84
CA VAL A 174 0.74 17.32 -8.65
C VAL A 174 -0.45 16.88 -7.81
N LEU A 175 -1.37 17.81 -7.56
CA LEU A 175 -2.63 17.52 -6.89
C LEU A 175 -3.74 17.31 -7.91
N VAL A 176 -4.60 16.33 -7.66
CA VAL A 176 -5.68 15.93 -8.57
C VAL A 176 -7.02 16.37 -7.99
N SER A 177 -7.57 17.43 -8.55
CA SER A 177 -8.90 17.94 -8.21
C SER A 177 -10.00 17.11 -8.87
N GLY A 178 -11.05 16.78 -8.11
CA GLY A 178 -12.28 16.19 -8.65
C GLY A 178 -13.10 17.14 -9.53
N ASN A 179 -12.85 18.45 -9.45
CA ASN A 179 -13.44 19.48 -10.31
C ASN A 179 -12.43 19.94 -11.37
N SER A 180 -12.70 19.61 -12.63
CA SER A 180 -11.86 20.01 -13.77
C SER A 180 -12.09 21.45 -14.25
N GLU A 181 -13.23 22.08 -13.93
CA GLU A 181 -13.54 23.45 -14.36
C GLU A 181 -12.96 24.52 -13.44
N SER A 182 -12.88 24.22 -12.14
CA SER A 182 -12.26 25.04 -11.10
C SER A 182 -11.51 24.11 -10.14
N PRO A 183 -10.26 23.73 -10.48
CA PRO A 183 -9.46 22.85 -9.64
C PRO A 183 -9.30 23.42 -8.24
N LYS A 184 -9.64 22.61 -7.24
CA LYS A 184 -9.51 22.96 -5.82
C LYS A 184 -8.48 22.06 -5.16
N LEU A 185 -7.87 22.61 -4.12
CA LEU A 185 -6.85 21.96 -3.32
C LEU A 185 -7.46 21.54 -1.96
N SER A 186 -7.07 20.35 -1.51
CA SER A 186 -7.22 19.91 -0.12
C SER A 186 -5.89 20.14 0.60
N GLU A 187 -5.88 20.94 1.67
CA GLU A 187 -4.64 21.21 2.41
C GLU A 187 -4.07 19.98 3.11
N VAL A 188 -4.92 19.01 3.47
CA VAL A 188 -4.44 17.73 4.03
C VAL A 188 -3.73 16.91 2.95
N THR A 189 -4.27 16.86 1.73
CA THR A 189 -3.57 16.18 0.62
C THR A 189 -2.28 16.91 0.25
N LEU A 190 -2.28 18.25 0.25
CA LEU A 190 -1.06 19.02 0.05
C LEU A 190 -0.01 18.74 1.14
N SER A 191 -0.42 18.64 2.41
CA SER A 191 0.45 18.28 3.54
C SER A 191 1.18 16.97 3.27
N GLN A 192 0.45 15.93 2.87
CA GLN A 192 1.02 14.62 2.59
C GLN A 192 2.09 14.67 1.49
N GLU A 193 1.79 15.36 0.39
CA GLU A 193 2.74 15.46 -0.72
C GLU A 193 3.96 16.33 -0.40
N LEU A 194 3.75 17.41 0.37
CA LEU A 194 4.84 18.21 0.90
C LEU A 194 5.70 17.38 1.85
N PHE A 195 5.10 16.50 2.62
CA PHE A 195 5.83 15.60 3.48
C PHE A 195 6.69 14.61 2.70
N HIS A 196 6.18 14.04 1.61
CA HIS A 196 7.02 13.22 0.72
C HIS A 196 8.17 14.01 0.09
N ALA A 197 7.94 15.28 -0.25
CA ALA A 197 9.02 16.15 -0.71
C ALA A 197 10.05 16.42 0.41
N LEU A 198 9.62 16.59 1.66
CA LEU A 198 10.50 16.73 2.81
C LEU A 198 11.32 15.45 3.05
N GLN A 199 10.70 14.28 3.00
CA GLN A 199 11.37 12.99 3.14
C GLN A 199 12.43 12.77 2.06
N ASP A 200 12.14 13.12 0.81
CA ASP A 200 13.11 13.05 -0.30
C ASP A 200 14.29 14.02 -0.10
N GLN A 201 14.07 15.16 0.54
CA GLN A 201 15.12 16.11 0.89
C GLN A 201 15.99 15.63 2.06
N GLN A 202 15.38 15.02 3.08
CA GLN A 202 16.05 14.68 4.33
C GLN A 202 16.68 13.27 4.35
N PHE A 203 16.05 12.29 3.68
CA PHE A 203 16.33 10.87 3.92
C PHE A 203 16.72 10.05 2.67
N ASP A 204 16.87 10.67 1.49
CA ASP A 204 17.20 9.97 0.22
C ASP A 204 16.35 8.69 0.01
N ILE A 205 15.03 8.80 0.23
CA ILE A 205 14.09 7.67 0.15
C ILE A 205 14.08 6.99 -1.22
N SER A 206 14.59 7.67 -2.26
CA SER A 206 14.75 7.14 -3.62
C SER A 206 15.85 6.08 -3.75
N SER A 207 16.71 5.95 -2.73
CA SER A 207 17.85 5.03 -2.73
C SER A 207 17.51 3.59 -2.33
N TYR A 208 16.33 3.36 -1.74
CA TYR A 208 15.93 2.03 -1.28
C TYR A 208 15.68 1.08 -2.46
N GLU A 209 16.24 -0.13 -2.36
CA GLU A 209 16.01 -1.18 -3.33
C GLU A 209 14.66 -1.87 -3.05
N GLN A 210 13.62 -1.45 -3.78
CA GLN A 210 12.28 -2.04 -3.66
C GLN A 210 11.97 -2.90 -4.91
N SER A 211 12.36 -4.18 -4.88
CA SER A 211 12.34 -5.05 -6.07
C SER A 211 11.10 -5.95 -6.17
N THR A 212 10.49 -6.25 -5.03
CA THR A 212 9.30 -7.08 -4.86
C THR A 212 8.13 -6.28 -4.26
N ARG A 213 6.94 -6.88 -4.14
CA ARG A 213 5.84 -6.19 -3.45
C ARG A 213 6.11 -6.11 -1.95
N GLU A 214 6.74 -7.13 -1.39
CA GLU A 214 7.16 -7.13 0.00
C GLU A 214 8.13 -5.99 0.31
N ASP A 215 9.21 -5.85 -0.47
CA ASP A 215 10.19 -4.77 -0.29
C ASP A 215 9.53 -3.39 -0.35
N HIS A 216 8.60 -3.22 -1.30
CA HIS A 216 7.83 -1.98 -1.43
C HIS A 216 7.02 -1.70 -0.17
N ASN A 217 6.15 -2.63 0.23
CA ASN A 217 5.27 -2.41 1.37
C ASN A 217 6.04 -2.26 2.69
N ALA A 218 7.15 -2.99 2.89
CA ALA A 218 7.97 -2.90 4.09
C ALA A 218 8.60 -1.50 4.24
N VAL A 219 9.26 -1.01 3.19
CA VAL A 219 9.84 0.34 3.17
C VAL A 219 8.77 1.42 3.20
N ASP A 220 7.68 1.24 2.46
CA ASP A 220 6.55 2.19 2.48
C ASP A 220 5.90 2.23 3.87
N GLY A 221 6.09 1.22 4.73
CA GLY A 221 5.63 1.25 6.12
C GLY A 221 6.17 2.42 6.93
N ILE A 222 7.45 2.79 6.75
CA ILE A 222 8.01 4.01 7.35
C ILE A 222 7.66 5.26 6.51
N VAL A 223 7.75 5.19 5.18
CA VAL A 223 7.54 6.36 4.32
C VAL A 223 6.09 6.87 4.39
N GLU A 224 5.12 5.98 4.20
CA GLU A 224 3.70 6.33 4.30
C GLU A 224 3.28 6.46 5.77
N GLY A 225 3.81 5.64 6.67
CA GLY A 225 3.49 5.72 8.09
C GLY A 225 3.80 7.08 8.72
N ASP A 226 4.98 7.63 8.42
CA ASP A 226 5.41 8.95 8.92
C ASP A 226 4.55 10.07 8.31
N GLY A 227 4.28 9.99 7.01
CA GLY A 227 3.38 10.93 6.32
C GLY A 227 1.96 10.93 6.88
N ASN A 228 1.38 9.76 7.09
CA ASN A 228 0.02 9.64 7.64
C ASN A 228 -0.05 10.08 9.12
N LEU A 229 1.03 9.94 9.91
CA LEU A 229 1.10 10.53 11.25
C LEU A 229 1.12 12.06 11.19
N VAL A 230 1.92 12.65 10.30
CA VAL A 230 1.92 14.09 10.07
C VAL A 230 0.55 14.57 9.60
N ASP A 231 -0.09 13.88 8.66
CA ASP A 231 -1.41 14.26 8.14
C ASP A 231 -2.51 14.16 9.20
N TYR A 232 -2.47 13.14 10.05
CA TYR A 232 -3.39 13.02 11.17
C TYR A 232 -3.28 14.23 12.10
N LEU A 233 -2.06 14.60 12.50
CA LEU A 233 -1.79 15.75 13.38
C LEU A 233 -2.12 17.10 12.72
N TYR A 234 -1.83 17.22 11.42
CA TYR A 234 -2.20 18.38 10.61
C TYR A 234 -3.73 18.51 10.56
N GLY A 235 -4.43 17.40 10.30
CA GLY A 235 -5.88 17.32 10.26
C GLY A 235 -6.53 17.75 11.57
N GLN A 236 -6.09 17.22 12.72
CA GLN A 236 -6.60 17.63 14.04
C GLN A 236 -6.49 19.14 14.23
N ARG A 237 -5.33 19.73 13.91
CA ARG A 237 -5.12 21.18 13.99
C ARG A 237 -6.01 21.95 13.03
N CYS A 238 -6.28 21.47 11.83
CA CYS A 238 -7.27 22.08 10.93
C CYS A 238 -8.71 22.10 11.51
N GLY A 239 -9.03 21.18 12.41
CA GLY A 239 -10.31 21.15 13.12
C GLY A 239 -10.41 22.15 14.26
N ASP A 240 -9.28 22.41 14.93
CA ASP A 240 -9.25 23.13 16.21
C ASP A 240 -8.54 24.50 16.16
N GLU A 241 -7.36 24.57 15.54
CA GLU A 241 -6.44 25.71 15.64
C GLU A 241 -6.22 26.45 14.31
N TRP A 242 -6.20 25.72 13.20
CA TRP A 242 -5.82 26.18 11.88
C TRP A 242 -7.02 26.31 10.95
N SER A 243 -7.08 27.39 10.19
CA SER A 243 -7.99 27.47 9.06
C SER A 243 -7.32 26.83 7.83
N CYS A 244 -7.95 25.75 7.34
CA CYS A 244 -7.46 24.96 6.21
C CYS A 244 -8.47 24.95 5.05
N LEU A 245 -7.94 24.98 3.83
CA LEU A 245 -8.69 24.85 2.58
C LEU A 245 -9.15 23.39 2.37
N THR A 246 -10.41 23.25 1.96
CA THR A 246 -11.00 21.96 1.58
C THR A 246 -11.45 21.99 0.12
N ASP A 247 -11.30 20.88 -0.59
CA ASP A 247 -11.67 20.76 -2.00
C ASP A 247 -13.19 20.73 -2.25
N GLY A 248 -14.00 20.82 -1.18
CA GLY A 248 -15.46 20.86 -1.24
C GLY A 248 -16.13 19.49 -1.43
N GLN A 249 -15.38 18.38 -1.46
CA GLN A 249 -15.97 17.02 -1.39
C GLN A 249 -16.71 16.77 -0.07
N THR A 250 -16.49 17.60 0.94
CA THR A 250 -17.13 17.57 2.27
C THR A 250 -18.21 18.63 2.47
N ALA A 251 -18.52 19.44 1.45
CA ALA A 251 -19.41 20.59 1.61
C ALA A 251 -20.89 20.26 1.36
N ASP A 252 -21.45 19.34 2.15
CA ASP A 252 -22.88 19.26 2.43
C ASP A 252 -23.09 19.06 3.95
N GLY A 253 -22.73 20.10 4.71
CA GLY A 253 -23.40 20.48 5.96
C GLY A 253 -23.31 19.55 7.17
N GLU A 254 -22.22 19.63 7.93
CA GLU A 254 -22.22 19.84 9.39
C GLU A 254 -20.79 20.15 9.85
N SER A 255 -20.64 21.18 10.68
CA SER A 255 -19.37 21.64 11.23
C SER A 255 -18.69 20.56 12.08
N GLY A 256 -17.48 20.12 11.71
CA GLY A 256 -16.56 19.43 12.62
C GLY A 256 -15.84 18.16 12.13
N GLN A 257 -15.68 17.90 10.83
CA GLN A 257 -14.88 16.75 10.36
C GLN A 257 -13.57 17.19 9.71
N ALA A 258 -12.50 17.14 10.49
CA ALA A 258 -11.14 17.18 9.98
C ALA A 258 -10.80 15.85 9.26
N GLY A 259 -10.31 15.95 8.02
CA GLY A 259 -9.46 14.92 7.41
C GLY A 259 -10.13 13.72 6.76
N GLN A 260 -11.42 13.74 6.44
CA GLN A 260 -12.04 12.66 5.66
C GLN A 260 -12.01 12.98 4.16
N SER A 261 -10.85 12.80 3.51
CA SER A 261 -10.78 12.65 2.05
C SER A 261 -11.24 11.23 1.65
N GLY A 262 -12.41 10.83 2.13
CA GLY A 262 -13.02 9.52 1.91
C GLY A 262 -13.85 9.52 0.63
N GLY A 263 -13.23 9.18 -0.50
CA GLY A 263 -13.95 8.87 -1.74
C GLY A 263 -14.63 7.50 -1.63
N GLY A 264 -15.76 7.40 -0.91
CA GLY A 264 -16.49 6.14 -0.72
C GLY A 264 -16.79 5.41 -2.04
N ALA A 265 -15.96 4.41 -2.37
CA ALA A 265 -16.25 3.48 -3.47
C ALA A 265 -17.32 2.51 -2.98
N ASN A 266 -18.58 2.85 -3.23
CA ASN A 266 -19.68 1.92 -3.04
C ASN A 266 -19.48 0.77 -4.05
N ALA A 267 -19.24 -0.46 -3.55
CA ALA A 267 -18.97 -1.65 -4.36
C ALA A 267 -20.11 -2.06 -5.31
N SER A 268 -21.22 -1.30 -5.32
CA SER A 268 -22.37 -1.50 -6.21
C SER A 268 -22.41 -0.58 -7.43
N ASP A 269 -21.49 0.39 -7.60
CA ASP A 269 -21.55 1.34 -8.72
C ASP A 269 -20.57 0.97 -9.85
N THR A 270 -21.00 0.07 -10.73
CA THR A 270 -20.27 -0.33 -11.94
C THR A 270 -20.36 0.72 -13.06
N GLY A 271 -20.38 2.01 -12.72
CA GLY A 271 -20.55 3.11 -13.66
C GLY A 271 -19.76 4.36 -13.27
N SER A 272 -18.47 4.41 -13.64
CA SER A 272 -17.53 5.53 -13.43
C SER A 272 -17.18 5.86 -11.97
N GLY A 273 -16.10 5.25 -11.45
CA GLY A 273 -15.38 5.76 -10.27
C GLY A 273 -14.98 4.73 -9.19
N GLY A 274 -15.49 3.50 -9.24
CA GLY A 274 -15.18 2.46 -8.24
C GLY A 274 -13.85 1.72 -8.48
N LEU A 275 -13.30 1.13 -7.40
CA LEU A 275 -12.18 0.18 -7.47
C LEU A 275 -12.53 -0.97 -8.43
N SER A 276 -11.59 -1.37 -9.29
CA SER A 276 -11.75 -2.49 -10.22
C SER A 276 -11.68 -3.85 -9.53
N ALA A 277 -10.85 -3.98 -8.50
CA ALA A 277 -10.75 -5.16 -7.66
C ALA A 277 -10.23 -4.79 -6.28
N ILE A 278 -10.84 -5.34 -5.22
CA ILE A 278 -10.52 -4.97 -3.84
C ILE A 278 -9.21 -5.59 -3.35
N GLY A 279 -8.91 -6.85 -3.68
CA GLY A 279 -7.70 -7.53 -3.22
C GLY A 279 -6.39 -6.79 -3.54
N PRO A 280 -6.14 -6.39 -4.81
CA PRO A 280 -4.95 -5.62 -5.16
C PRO A 280 -4.89 -4.23 -4.51
N TYR A 281 -6.06 -3.66 -4.17
CA TYR A 281 -6.14 -2.41 -3.41
C TYR A 281 -5.72 -2.64 -1.95
N LEU A 282 -6.27 -3.66 -1.27
CA LEU A 282 -5.88 -4.01 0.11
C LEU A 282 -4.38 -4.30 0.22
N LEU A 283 -3.82 -5.04 -0.74
CA LEU A 283 -2.37 -5.29 -0.75
C LEU A 283 -1.55 -4.01 -0.92
N LYS A 284 -2.02 -3.01 -1.67
CA LYS A 284 -1.34 -1.72 -1.78
C LYS A 284 -1.58 -0.84 -0.54
N TYR A 285 -2.72 -1.00 0.13
CA TYR A 285 -3.15 -0.11 1.21
C TYR A 285 -2.46 -0.41 2.54
N GLN A 286 -1.85 -1.58 2.71
CA GLN A 286 -1.23 -2.01 3.96
C GLN A 286 -0.31 -0.96 4.62
N PRO A 287 0.63 -0.31 3.92
CA PRO A 287 1.49 0.71 4.52
C PRO A 287 0.74 1.94 5.05
N TYR A 288 -0.44 2.24 4.51
CA TYR A 288 -1.30 3.34 4.96
C TYR A 288 -2.16 2.96 6.17
N SER A 289 -2.26 1.67 6.52
CA SER A 289 -2.99 1.20 7.70
C SER A 289 -2.03 0.90 8.86
N ASP A 290 -1.07 -0.01 8.65
CA ASP A 290 -0.19 -0.44 9.74
C ASP A 290 1.04 0.48 9.91
N GLY A 291 1.48 1.14 8.83
CA GLY A 291 2.61 2.09 8.87
C GLY A 291 2.44 3.20 9.91
N PRO A 292 1.29 3.90 9.97
CA PRO A 292 1.04 4.90 11.01
C PRO A 292 1.17 4.33 12.42
N ALA A 293 0.62 3.13 12.67
CA ALA A 293 0.73 2.46 13.96
C ALA A 293 2.19 2.12 14.32
N PHE A 294 2.96 1.61 13.35
CA PHE A 294 4.40 1.35 13.48
C PHE A 294 5.20 2.62 13.83
N VAL A 295 4.98 3.72 13.09
CA VAL A 295 5.67 4.99 13.34
C VAL A 295 5.26 5.57 14.67
N TYR A 296 3.98 5.51 15.03
CA TYR A 296 3.53 6.02 16.32
C TYR A 296 4.08 5.23 17.51
N ALA A 297 4.22 3.91 17.40
CA ALA A 297 4.89 3.10 18.40
C ALA A 297 6.38 3.49 18.56
N THR A 298 7.06 3.75 17.44
CA THR A 298 8.46 4.23 17.42
C THR A 298 8.58 5.62 18.06
N TYR A 299 7.70 6.54 17.71
CA TYR A 299 7.62 7.89 18.28
C TYR A 299 7.40 7.84 19.81
N GLN A 300 6.48 6.98 20.30
CA GLN A 300 6.28 6.83 21.74
C GLN A 300 7.53 6.31 22.48
N ALA A 301 8.37 5.53 21.82
CA ALA A 301 9.57 4.96 22.42
C ALA A 301 10.72 5.96 22.54
N GLY A 302 10.84 6.94 21.62
CA GLY A 302 12.00 7.83 21.59
C GLY A 302 11.84 9.16 20.86
N GLY A 303 10.61 9.60 20.60
CA GLY A 303 10.31 10.85 19.88
C GLY A 303 10.68 10.79 18.40
N TRP A 304 10.76 11.96 17.76
CA TRP A 304 11.10 12.09 16.34
C TRP A 304 12.51 11.58 16.01
N ASP A 305 13.49 11.72 16.91
CA ASP A 305 14.84 11.16 16.74
C ASP A 305 14.81 9.63 16.51
N ALA A 306 13.88 8.92 17.18
CA ALA A 306 13.73 7.49 17.00
C ALA A 306 13.07 7.14 15.66
N VAL A 307 12.14 7.98 15.16
CA VAL A 307 11.53 7.83 13.83
C VAL A 307 12.56 8.11 12.73
N ASP A 308 13.37 9.16 12.87
CA ASP A 308 14.46 9.50 11.94
C ASP A 308 15.45 8.35 11.80
N ALA A 309 15.79 7.69 12.92
CA ALA A 309 16.68 6.54 12.92
C ALA A 309 16.14 5.34 12.12
N VAL A 310 14.83 5.21 11.93
CA VAL A 310 14.23 4.14 11.10
C VAL A 310 14.59 4.34 9.62
N TYR A 311 14.74 5.57 9.13
CA TYR A 311 15.18 5.79 7.73
C TYR A 311 16.61 5.29 7.48
N GLU A 312 17.46 5.23 8.51
CA GLU A 312 18.80 4.61 8.36
C GLU A 312 18.74 3.08 8.28
N ASN A 313 17.66 2.47 8.75
CA ASN A 313 17.44 1.02 8.82
C ASN A 313 15.95 0.69 8.59
N PRO A 314 15.39 0.91 7.39
CA PRO A 314 13.96 0.72 7.17
C PRO A 314 13.52 -0.72 7.46
N PRO A 315 12.22 -0.96 7.75
CA PRO A 315 11.70 -2.31 7.95
C PRO A 315 12.05 -3.23 6.78
N ALA A 316 12.52 -4.43 7.09
CA ALA A 316 12.95 -5.42 6.12
C ALA A 316 11.80 -6.31 5.62
N SER A 317 10.65 -6.31 6.30
CA SER A 317 9.46 -7.08 5.97
C SER A 317 8.18 -6.34 6.37
N THR A 318 7.05 -6.70 5.77
CA THR A 318 5.75 -6.23 6.22
C THR A 318 5.41 -6.75 7.61
N SER A 319 5.93 -7.91 8.02
CA SER A 319 5.80 -8.41 9.39
C SER A 319 6.37 -7.44 10.43
N GLN A 320 7.50 -6.80 10.16
CA GLN A 320 8.07 -5.79 11.07
C GLN A 320 7.21 -4.52 11.17
N VAL A 321 6.40 -4.22 10.15
CA VAL A 321 5.47 -3.08 10.15
C VAL A 321 4.16 -3.46 10.87
N ILE A 322 3.64 -4.65 10.61
CA ILE A 322 2.42 -5.19 11.23
C ILE A 322 2.64 -5.44 12.74
N HIS A 323 3.83 -5.94 13.10
CA HIS A 323 4.23 -6.29 14.46
C HIS A 323 5.41 -5.41 14.92
N PRO A 324 5.17 -4.13 15.26
CA PRO A 324 6.24 -3.14 15.53
C PRO A 324 7.19 -3.53 16.67
N GLU A 325 6.74 -4.36 17.62
CA GLU A 325 7.58 -4.87 18.71
C GLU A 325 8.67 -5.85 18.26
N GLN A 326 8.59 -6.36 17.02
CA GLN A 326 9.54 -7.28 16.43
C GLN A 326 10.64 -6.57 15.62
N TYR A 327 10.41 -5.30 15.26
CA TYR A 327 11.41 -4.46 14.60
C TYR A 327 12.49 -3.99 15.60
N PRO A 328 13.79 -3.98 15.23
CA PRO A 328 14.36 -4.43 13.95
C PRO A 328 14.88 -5.89 13.98
N ASP A 329 14.64 -6.61 15.07
CA ASP A 329 15.34 -7.86 15.38
C ASP A 329 14.82 -9.07 14.61
N ASP A 330 13.56 -9.06 14.15
CA ASP A 330 12.96 -10.13 13.36
C ASP A 330 13.30 -10.00 11.86
N ALA A 331 14.47 -10.50 11.46
CA ALA A 331 14.89 -10.45 10.07
C ALA A 331 14.17 -11.51 9.21
N PRO A 332 13.68 -11.15 8.00
CA PRO A 332 13.00 -12.09 7.13
C PRO A 332 13.95 -13.19 6.64
N THR A 333 13.37 -14.36 6.43
CA THR A 333 14.00 -15.48 5.73
C THR A 333 13.84 -15.34 4.22
N GLU A 334 14.84 -15.79 3.46
CA GLU A 334 14.79 -15.80 2.00
C GLU A 334 14.62 -17.24 1.49
N PRO A 335 13.39 -17.78 1.42
CA PRO A 335 13.18 -19.11 0.87
C PRO A 335 13.61 -19.18 -0.60
N THR A 336 13.92 -20.40 -1.06
CA THR A 336 14.38 -20.62 -2.45
C THR A 336 13.48 -21.61 -3.17
N VAL A 337 13.23 -21.33 -4.45
CA VAL A 337 12.54 -22.25 -5.36
C VAL A 337 13.57 -22.87 -6.28
N THR A 338 13.91 -24.14 -6.05
CA THR A 338 14.78 -24.89 -6.97
C THR A 338 14.00 -25.20 -8.25
N ASP A 339 14.53 -24.79 -9.40
CA ASP A 339 13.91 -25.09 -10.69
C ASP A 339 13.97 -26.59 -10.98
N ARG A 340 12.79 -27.18 -11.14
CA ARG A 340 12.57 -28.61 -11.42
C ARG A 340 11.52 -28.78 -12.52
N THR A 341 11.45 -27.80 -13.41
CA THR A 341 10.54 -27.83 -14.55
C THR A 341 10.95 -28.89 -15.55
N SER A 342 10.00 -29.32 -16.39
CA SER A 342 10.23 -30.23 -17.49
C SER A 342 9.20 -30.04 -18.61
N GLY A 343 9.43 -30.68 -19.76
CA GLY A 343 8.56 -30.55 -20.93
C GLY A 343 8.79 -29.22 -21.64
N SER A 344 7.70 -28.52 -21.97
CA SER A 344 7.70 -27.20 -22.63
C SER A 344 7.64 -26.02 -21.66
N TRP A 345 7.62 -26.28 -20.34
CA TRP A 345 7.56 -25.25 -19.32
C TRP A 345 8.93 -24.57 -19.16
N GLU A 346 8.93 -23.24 -19.14
CA GLU A 346 10.10 -22.40 -18.94
C GLU A 346 9.79 -21.33 -17.90
N ARG A 347 10.77 -20.99 -17.05
CA ARG A 347 10.62 -19.91 -16.07
C ARG A 347 10.46 -18.57 -16.78
N ILE A 348 9.52 -17.75 -16.32
CA ILE A 348 9.32 -16.41 -16.86
C ILE A 348 10.47 -15.50 -16.39
N ASP A 349 11.18 -14.91 -17.34
CA ASP A 349 12.23 -13.90 -17.12
C ASP A 349 11.68 -12.51 -17.44
N VAL A 350 11.87 -11.56 -16.53
CA VAL A 350 11.39 -10.18 -16.64
C VAL A 350 12.55 -9.21 -16.54
N ASP A 351 12.84 -8.53 -17.64
CA ASP A 351 13.93 -7.56 -17.72
C ASP A 351 13.81 -6.45 -16.67
N GLY A 352 14.92 -6.15 -15.98
CA GLY A 352 15.06 -5.00 -15.10
C GLY A 352 14.40 -5.14 -13.72
N ARG A 353 14.11 -6.37 -13.27
CA ARG A 353 13.60 -6.66 -11.93
C ARG A 353 13.98 -8.06 -11.45
N ALA A 354 13.59 -8.42 -10.23
CA ALA A 354 13.63 -9.79 -9.75
C ALA A 354 12.72 -10.72 -10.57
N ASN A 355 13.24 -11.91 -10.91
CA ASN A 355 12.52 -13.00 -11.62
C ASN A 355 11.70 -13.89 -10.68
N TYR A 356 11.28 -13.31 -9.56
CA TYR A 356 10.46 -13.92 -8.52
C TYR A 356 9.64 -12.81 -7.88
N ALA A 357 8.52 -13.18 -7.27
CA ALA A 357 7.70 -12.29 -6.47
C ALA A 357 7.82 -12.69 -5.02
N GLU A 358 7.74 -11.70 -4.15
CA GLU A 358 7.58 -11.82 -2.70
C GLU A 358 6.45 -10.84 -2.39
N VAL A 359 5.48 -11.32 -1.63
CA VAL A 359 4.23 -10.59 -1.34
C VAL A 359 4.08 -10.27 0.13
N GLY A 360 4.85 -10.94 0.99
CA GLY A 360 4.86 -10.66 2.42
C GLY A 360 3.66 -11.19 3.18
N GLU A 361 3.70 -10.96 4.49
CA GLU A 361 2.56 -11.15 5.38
C GLU A 361 1.37 -10.31 4.91
N ALA A 362 1.60 -9.08 4.49
CA ALA A 362 0.57 -8.21 3.89
C ALA A 362 -0.15 -8.87 2.70
N GLY A 363 0.60 -9.56 1.84
CA GLY A 363 0.09 -10.34 0.70
C GLY A 363 -0.78 -11.50 1.13
N LEU A 364 -0.33 -12.28 2.11
CA LEU A 364 -1.08 -13.42 2.65
C LEU A 364 -2.38 -12.96 3.32
N ALA A 365 -2.31 -11.94 4.18
CA ALA A 365 -3.46 -11.37 4.87
C ALA A 365 -4.50 -10.83 3.87
N SER A 366 -4.04 -10.06 2.88
CA SER A 366 -4.89 -9.52 1.81
C SER A 366 -5.58 -10.62 1.00
N MET A 367 -4.86 -11.72 0.70
CA MET A 367 -5.42 -12.88 0.00
C MET A 367 -6.55 -13.52 0.83
N LEU A 368 -6.31 -13.76 2.12
CA LEU A 368 -7.26 -14.47 2.99
C LEU A 368 -8.48 -13.64 3.37
N VAL A 369 -8.37 -12.30 3.39
CA VAL A 369 -9.51 -11.41 3.65
C VAL A 369 -10.32 -11.07 2.39
N THR A 370 -9.74 -11.16 1.18
CA THR A 370 -10.45 -10.84 -0.07
C THR A 370 -11.83 -11.50 -0.19
N PRO A 371 -12.02 -12.79 0.17
CA PRO A 371 -13.35 -13.44 0.19
C PRO A 371 -14.44 -12.69 0.96
N LEU A 372 -14.08 -11.95 2.02
CA LEU A 372 -15.01 -11.16 2.84
C LEU A 372 -15.76 -10.10 2.00
N TYR A 373 -15.11 -9.57 0.96
CA TYR A 373 -15.62 -8.51 0.10
C TYR A 373 -16.36 -9.02 -1.14
N GLU A 374 -16.19 -10.30 -1.48
CA GLU A 374 -16.74 -10.86 -2.71
C GLU A 374 -18.17 -11.38 -2.54
N LYS A 375 -18.44 -12.04 -1.41
CA LYS A 375 -19.71 -12.72 -1.15
C LYS A 375 -20.13 -12.58 0.30
N PRO A 376 -21.36 -12.09 0.58
CA PRO A 376 -21.89 -12.05 1.94
C PRO A 376 -21.86 -13.44 2.59
N GLY A 377 -21.13 -13.57 3.70
CA GLY A 377 -21.05 -14.81 4.49
C GLY A 377 -19.84 -15.69 4.22
N ALA A 378 -19.00 -15.39 3.21
CA ALA A 378 -17.67 -15.99 3.10
C ALA A 378 -16.74 -15.33 4.13
N ARG A 379 -16.22 -16.10 5.09
CA ARG A 379 -15.41 -15.59 6.21
C ARG A 379 -14.28 -16.57 6.51
N ILE A 380 -13.15 -16.42 5.81
CA ILE A 380 -11.90 -17.05 6.25
C ILE A 380 -11.36 -16.23 7.43
N VAL A 381 -11.12 -14.93 7.18
CA VAL A 381 -10.93 -13.89 8.19
C VAL A 381 -12.29 -13.22 8.48
N SER A 382 -12.65 -13.06 9.76
CA SER A 382 -13.90 -12.42 10.14
C SER A 382 -13.80 -10.88 10.09
N PRO A 383 -14.93 -10.14 9.91
CA PRO A 383 -14.92 -8.69 9.99
C PRO A 383 -14.33 -8.16 11.30
N GLU A 384 -14.56 -8.87 12.41
CA GLU A 384 -14.07 -8.49 13.73
C GLU A 384 -12.56 -8.70 13.87
N GLN A 385 -11.98 -9.64 13.12
CA GLN A 385 -10.51 -9.81 13.03
C GLN A 385 -9.89 -8.80 12.07
N TRP A 386 -10.63 -8.38 11.05
CA TRP A 386 -10.11 -7.49 10.00
C TRP A 386 -10.17 -6.01 10.34
N LEU A 387 -11.07 -5.59 11.23
CA LEU A 387 -11.28 -4.18 11.56
C LEU A 387 -10.67 -3.84 12.92
N ASN A 388 -9.73 -2.90 12.91
CA ASN A 388 -9.26 -2.24 14.12
C ASN A 388 -10.31 -1.21 14.55
N THR A 389 -10.92 -1.40 15.71
CA THR A 389 -12.02 -0.56 16.20
C THR A 389 -11.65 0.25 17.45
N ASN A 390 -12.30 1.40 17.61
CA ASN A 390 -12.23 2.22 18.81
C ASN A 390 -13.16 1.68 19.91
N GLU A 391 -13.20 2.34 21.08
CA GLU A 391 -14.06 1.92 22.21
C GLU A 391 -15.57 1.88 21.87
N SER A 392 -16.00 2.64 20.87
CA SER A 392 -17.39 2.69 20.39
C SER A 392 -17.71 1.56 19.40
N GLY A 393 -16.70 0.83 18.92
CA GLY A 393 -16.84 -0.22 17.92
C GLY A 393 -16.78 0.27 16.47
N ASP A 394 -16.45 1.55 16.25
CA ASP A 394 -16.24 2.11 14.91
C ASP A 394 -14.80 1.87 14.46
N PRO A 395 -14.52 1.68 13.16
CA PRO A 395 -13.15 1.59 12.66
C PRO A 395 -12.31 2.78 13.12
N ARG A 396 -11.09 2.51 13.56
CA ARG A 396 -10.12 3.55 13.94
C ARG A 396 -9.79 4.42 12.73
N GLN A 397 -9.47 5.68 12.99
CA GLN A 397 -9.13 6.62 11.91
C GLN A 397 -7.68 6.41 11.44
N PHE A 398 -6.80 6.07 12.38
CA PHE A 398 -5.35 6.06 12.20
C PHE A 398 -4.80 4.72 11.71
N ASP A 399 -5.48 3.62 12.05
CA ASP A 399 -5.14 2.25 11.70
C ASP A 399 -6.47 1.46 11.62
N PRO A 400 -7.19 1.53 10.50
CA PRO A 400 -8.55 0.97 10.39
C PRO A 400 -8.60 -0.55 10.15
N LEU A 401 -7.55 -1.13 9.56
CA LEU A 401 -7.53 -2.52 9.10
C LEU A 401 -6.40 -3.29 9.79
N SER A 402 -6.70 -4.51 10.26
CA SER A 402 -5.72 -5.38 10.91
C SER A 402 -5.18 -6.41 9.91
N TYR A 403 -3.95 -6.24 9.45
CA TYR A 403 -3.27 -7.26 8.64
C TYR A 403 -2.75 -8.43 9.51
N ASP A 404 -2.65 -8.23 10.83
CA ASP A 404 -2.43 -9.28 11.81
C ASP A 404 -3.65 -10.23 11.84
N ASN A 405 -3.42 -11.50 11.48
CA ASN A 405 -4.43 -12.53 11.53
C ASN A 405 -3.80 -13.93 11.77
N PRO A 406 -4.52 -14.85 12.45
CA PRO A 406 -3.95 -16.14 12.88
C PRO A 406 -3.43 -17.05 11.78
N TYR A 407 -3.83 -16.83 10.52
CA TYR A 407 -3.37 -17.66 9.41
C TYR A 407 -2.04 -17.19 8.83
N THR A 408 -1.54 -16.03 9.27
CA THR A 408 -0.27 -15.46 8.85
C THR A 408 0.72 -15.30 9.99
N ASP A 409 0.31 -15.61 11.23
CA ASP A 409 1.17 -15.61 12.43
C ASP A 409 2.49 -16.36 12.19
N GLY A 410 3.60 -15.72 12.55
CA GLY A 410 4.94 -16.27 12.38
C GLY A 410 5.34 -16.42 10.91
N PHE A 411 4.78 -15.61 10.01
CA PHE A 411 5.31 -15.47 8.66
C PHE A 411 6.79 -15.09 8.72
N ALA A 412 7.64 -15.85 8.04
CA ALA A 412 9.07 -15.61 8.01
C ALA A 412 9.57 -15.16 6.64
N GLY A 413 8.86 -15.46 5.55
CA GLY A 413 9.26 -15.06 4.20
C GLY A 413 8.61 -15.91 3.12
N ASP A 414 8.57 -15.38 1.90
CA ASP A 414 7.98 -16.08 0.76
C ASP A 414 8.79 -15.90 -0.51
N ARG A 415 8.59 -16.82 -1.47
CA ARG A 415 9.13 -16.69 -2.82
C ARG A 415 8.27 -17.40 -3.83
N LEU A 416 7.71 -16.64 -4.76
CA LEU A 416 6.90 -17.10 -5.89
C LEU A 416 7.67 -17.01 -7.19
N VAL A 417 7.70 -18.11 -7.94
CA VAL A 417 8.28 -18.19 -9.28
C VAL A 417 7.22 -18.66 -10.26
N SER A 418 7.06 -17.92 -11.36
CA SER A 418 6.11 -18.25 -12.43
C SER A 418 6.80 -18.83 -13.67
N TYR A 419 6.03 -19.64 -14.38
CA TYR A 419 6.44 -20.41 -15.54
C TYR A 419 5.42 -20.23 -16.65
N VAL A 420 5.85 -20.43 -17.90
CA VAL A 420 5.02 -20.40 -19.09
C VAL A 420 5.33 -21.61 -19.96
N ASN A 421 4.33 -22.15 -20.64
CA ASN A 421 4.51 -23.24 -21.59
C ASN A 421 4.41 -22.76 -23.06
N ALA A 422 4.55 -23.68 -24.01
CA ALA A 422 4.50 -23.38 -25.45
C ALA A 422 3.12 -22.92 -25.95
N ASP A 423 2.05 -23.16 -25.19
CA ASP A 423 0.67 -22.79 -25.49
C ASP A 423 0.26 -21.47 -24.81
N ASP A 424 1.22 -20.78 -24.19
CA ASP A 424 1.06 -19.53 -23.43
C ASP A 424 0.30 -19.64 -22.11
N GLU A 425 0.11 -20.86 -21.61
CA GLU A 425 -0.46 -21.11 -20.29
C GLU A 425 0.58 -20.84 -19.20
N THR A 426 0.13 -20.31 -18.08
CA THR A 426 0.97 -20.01 -16.91
C THR A 426 0.82 -21.05 -15.81
N GLY A 427 1.83 -21.11 -14.96
CA GLY A 427 1.84 -21.90 -13.73
C GLY A 427 2.86 -21.31 -12.76
N TYR A 428 2.82 -21.70 -11.50
CA TYR A 428 3.74 -21.16 -10.51
C TYR A 428 4.14 -22.16 -9.43
N VAL A 429 5.24 -21.84 -8.76
CA VAL A 429 5.67 -22.46 -7.51
C VAL A 429 5.87 -21.36 -6.49
N TRP A 430 5.18 -21.47 -5.36
CA TRP A 430 5.25 -20.53 -4.25
C TRP A 430 5.72 -21.27 -3.01
N THR A 431 6.85 -20.86 -2.46
CA THR A 431 7.39 -21.36 -1.19
C THR A 431 7.17 -20.30 -0.13
N ILE A 432 6.55 -20.68 0.97
CA ILE A 432 6.21 -19.80 2.10
C ILE A 432 6.81 -20.45 3.35
N GLN A 433 7.63 -19.70 4.06
CA GLN A 433 8.29 -20.15 5.28
C GLN A 433 7.69 -19.44 6.49
N PHE A 434 7.51 -20.19 7.55
CA PHE A 434 7.05 -19.72 8.84
C PHE A 434 8.12 -19.95 9.91
N GLU A 435 7.96 -19.36 11.08
CA GLU A 435 8.85 -19.57 12.23
C GLU A 435 8.83 -21.02 12.73
N ASN A 436 7.70 -21.71 12.57
CA ASN A 436 7.50 -23.05 13.10
C ASN A 436 6.41 -23.84 12.36
N GLU A 437 6.35 -25.15 12.60
CA GLU A 437 5.40 -26.08 11.97
C GLU A 437 3.93 -25.77 12.33
N SER A 438 3.65 -25.21 13.50
CA SER A 438 2.27 -24.86 13.91
C SER A 438 1.74 -23.68 13.10
N SER A 439 2.53 -22.63 12.93
CA SER A 439 2.20 -21.49 12.06
C SER A 439 1.98 -21.93 10.60
N ALA A 440 2.82 -22.83 10.10
CA ALA A 440 2.65 -23.42 8.77
C ALA A 440 1.36 -24.26 8.65
N ASP A 441 0.96 -24.98 9.71
CA ASP A 441 -0.31 -25.70 9.77
C ASP A 441 -1.50 -24.74 9.70
N GLU A 442 -1.45 -23.63 10.46
CA GLU A 442 -2.50 -22.60 10.47
C GLU A 442 -2.67 -21.97 9.09
N PHE A 443 -1.57 -21.56 8.44
CA PHE A 443 -1.63 -21.06 7.07
C PHE A 443 -2.22 -22.08 6.10
N ARG A 444 -1.79 -23.35 6.17
CA ARG A 444 -2.32 -24.40 5.29
C ARG A 444 -3.82 -24.57 5.47
N ASP A 445 -4.32 -24.48 6.70
CA ASP A 445 -5.75 -24.57 6.99
C ASP A 445 -6.52 -23.34 6.43
N GLY A 446 -5.96 -22.13 6.52
CA GLY A 446 -6.50 -20.92 5.88
C GLY A 446 -6.51 -21.01 4.35
N TYR A 447 -5.42 -21.49 3.75
CA TYR A 447 -5.32 -21.71 2.30
C TYR A 447 -6.28 -22.79 1.81
N GLY A 448 -6.51 -23.84 2.60
CA GLY A 448 -7.54 -24.85 2.33
C GLY A 448 -8.95 -24.25 2.30
N GLN A 449 -9.29 -23.38 3.25
CA GLN A 449 -10.56 -22.65 3.24
C GLN A 449 -10.69 -21.73 2.02
N LEU A 450 -9.60 -21.14 1.55
CA LEU A 450 -9.59 -20.32 0.33
C LEU A 450 -9.88 -21.17 -0.91
N LEU A 451 -9.26 -22.35 -1.02
CA LEU A 451 -9.55 -23.30 -2.09
C LEU A 451 -11.02 -23.77 -2.04
N ASP A 452 -11.55 -24.06 -0.85
CA ASP A 452 -12.95 -24.42 -0.68
C ASP A 452 -13.91 -23.28 -1.09
N HIS A 453 -13.59 -22.03 -0.77
CA HIS A 453 -14.34 -20.84 -1.22
C HIS A 453 -14.37 -20.70 -2.75
N ARG A 454 -13.31 -21.18 -3.42
CA ARG A 454 -13.20 -21.26 -4.88
C ARG A 454 -13.78 -22.54 -5.47
N ASN A 455 -14.52 -23.34 -4.69
CA ASN A 455 -15.11 -24.62 -5.10
C ASN A 455 -14.07 -25.65 -5.60
N ALA A 456 -12.85 -25.59 -5.09
CA ALA A 456 -11.86 -26.63 -5.37
C ALA A 456 -12.33 -27.98 -4.81
N SER A 457 -11.98 -29.06 -5.49
CA SER A 457 -12.20 -30.43 -5.02
C SER A 457 -10.88 -31.15 -4.89
N GLU A 458 -10.69 -31.88 -3.81
CA GLU A 458 -9.52 -32.75 -3.65
C GLU A 458 -9.52 -33.86 -4.71
N VAL A 459 -8.38 -34.07 -5.35
CA VAL A 459 -8.16 -35.14 -6.34
C VAL A 459 -7.77 -36.40 -5.58
N ALA A 460 -8.73 -37.30 -5.39
CA ALA A 460 -8.50 -38.56 -4.69
C ALA A 460 -7.42 -39.41 -5.39
N ASP A 461 -6.61 -40.11 -4.59
CA ASP A 461 -5.55 -41.02 -5.04
C ASP A 461 -4.50 -40.37 -5.97
N ALA A 462 -4.28 -39.06 -5.87
CA ALA A 462 -3.20 -38.40 -6.58
C ALA A 462 -1.84 -38.97 -6.15
N ASP A 463 -1.04 -39.42 -7.13
CA ASP A 463 0.32 -39.91 -6.90
C ASP A 463 1.29 -38.74 -6.73
N SER A 464 1.19 -38.07 -5.58
CA SER A 464 1.88 -36.81 -5.31
C SER A 464 2.19 -36.65 -3.82
N PRO A 465 3.29 -35.99 -3.44
CA PRO A 465 3.43 -35.48 -2.08
C PRO A 465 2.37 -34.40 -1.83
N GLY A 466 1.83 -34.37 -0.60
CA GLY A 466 0.82 -33.40 -0.17
C GLY A 466 -0.57 -33.63 -0.76
N THR A 467 -1.42 -32.61 -0.67
CA THR A 467 -2.80 -32.67 -1.14
C THR A 467 -2.93 -31.99 -2.50
N VAL A 468 -3.62 -32.64 -3.44
CA VAL A 468 -3.90 -32.09 -4.77
C VAL A 468 -5.35 -31.65 -4.84
N TYR A 469 -5.59 -30.42 -5.28
CA TYR A 469 -6.90 -29.82 -5.48
C TYR A 469 -7.09 -29.45 -6.95
N ARG A 470 -8.34 -29.46 -7.40
CA ARG A 470 -8.75 -29.01 -8.73
C ARG A 470 -9.93 -28.06 -8.60
N ILE A 471 -9.77 -26.84 -9.11
CA ILE A 471 -10.87 -25.96 -9.47
C ILE A 471 -11.28 -26.33 -10.91
N ALA A 472 -12.59 -26.36 -11.18
CA ALA A 472 -13.09 -26.76 -12.49
C ALA A 472 -12.67 -25.76 -13.58
N GLU A 473 -12.35 -26.25 -14.77
CA GLU A 473 -11.95 -25.42 -15.92
C GLU A 473 -13.05 -24.43 -16.32
N ASP A 474 -14.32 -24.78 -16.08
CA ASP A 474 -15.47 -23.92 -16.31
C ASP A 474 -15.88 -23.10 -15.07
N ASP A 475 -14.98 -22.92 -14.09
CA ASP A 475 -15.25 -22.09 -12.92
C ASP A 475 -15.69 -20.68 -13.34
N PRO A 476 -16.87 -20.21 -12.92
CA PRO A 476 -17.41 -18.92 -13.35
C PRO A 476 -16.60 -17.72 -12.84
N ASN A 477 -15.67 -17.90 -11.90
CA ASN A 477 -14.79 -16.84 -11.39
C ASN A 477 -13.44 -16.82 -12.12
N GLY A 478 -13.13 -17.81 -12.98
CA GLY A 478 -11.96 -17.85 -13.86
C GLY A 478 -10.66 -18.29 -13.18
N PHE A 479 -10.73 -19.12 -12.14
CA PHE A 479 -9.54 -19.67 -11.45
C PHE A 479 -9.34 -21.17 -11.74
N GLY A 480 -9.60 -21.59 -12.98
CA GLY A 480 -9.75 -22.99 -13.37
C GLY A 480 -8.45 -23.80 -13.39
N ASP A 481 -7.87 -24.09 -12.22
CA ASP A 481 -6.52 -24.67 -12.10
C ASP A 481 -6.41 -25.89 -11.19
N ALA A 482 -5.27 -26.58 -11.29
CA ALA A 482 -4.85 -27.61 -10.35
C ALA A 482 -3.81 -27.03 -9.38
N PHE A 483 -3.90 -27.45 -8.11
CA PHE A 483 -3.03 -26.99 -7.04
C PHE A 483 -2.49 -28.19 -6.29
N ARG A 484 -1.20 -28.18 -5.97
CA ARG A 484 -0.59 -29.13 -5.05
C ARG A 484 -0.02 -28.37 -3.87
N VAL A 485 -0.51 -28.68 -2.68
CA VAL A 485 -0.09 -28.05 -1.42
C VAL A 485 0.70 -29.07 -0.61
N VAL A 486 1.98 -28.77 -0.36
CA VAL A 486 2.90 -29.64 0.38
C VAL A 486 3.47 -28.87 1.55
N GLN A 487 3.29 -29.37 2.77
CA GLN A 487 3.99 -28.85 3.94
C GLN A 487 5.16 -29.75 4.32
N ARG A 488 6.27 -29.14 4.72
CA ARG A 488 7.48 -29.79 5.22
C ARG A 488 7.98 -29.02 6.44
N GLY A 489 7.57 -29.44 7.63
CA GLY A 489 7.85 -28.70 8.86
C GLY A 489 7.23 -27.31 8.81
N ASP A 490 8.07 -26.28 8.89
CA ASP A 490 7.74 -24.85 8.89
C ASP A 490 7.50 -24.24 7.49
N THR A 491 7.62 -25.05 6.43
CA THR A 491 7.56 -24.57 5.04
C THR A 491 6.37 -25.14 4.30
N VAL A 492 5.58 -24.28 3.65
CA VAL A 492 4.50 -24.64 2.73
C VAL A 492 4.92 -24.34 1.29
N VAL A 493 4.72 -25.32 0.40
CA VAL A 493 4.96 -25.18 -1.03
C VAL A 493 3.66 -25.40 -1.78
N VAL A 494 3.22 -24.38 -2.51
CA VAL A 494 2.11 -24.44 -3.44
C VAL A 494 2.66 -24.55 -4.86
N THR A 495 2.28 -25.59 -5.60
CA THR A 495 2.48 -25.67 -7.05
C THR A 495 1.14 -25.51 -7.73
N ASN A 496 1.07 -24.67 -8.77
CA ASN A 496 -0.11 -24.47 -9.59
C ASN A 496 0.20 -24.75 -11.07
N ALA A 497 -0.78 -25.31 -11.77
CA ALA A 497 -0.75 -25.51 -13.21
C ALA A 497 -2.19 -25.67 -13.77
N PRO A 498 -2.41 -25.48 -15.09
CA PRO A 498 -3.72 -25.65 -15.73
C PRO A 498 -4.37 -27.01 -15.52
N THR A 499 -3.55 -28.06 -15.38
CA THR A 499 -4.03 -29.43 -15.19
C THR A 499 -3.25 -30.17 -14.11
N VAL A 500 -3.86 -31.23 -13.56
CA VAL A 500 -3.22 -32.10 -12.56
C VAL A 500 -1.92 -32.72 -13.10
N ASP A 501 -1.90 -33.11 -14.38
CA ASP A 501 -0.71 -33.71 -15.00
C ASP A 501 0.44 -32.70 -15.11
N ASP A 502 0.10 -31.42 -15.36
CA ASP A 502 1.08 -30.34 -15.50
C ASP A 502 1.74 -29.93 -14.18
N LEU A 503 1.14 -30.22 -13.01
CA LEU A 503 1.76 -29.96 -11.70
C LEU A 503 3.16 -30.58 -11.58
N SER A 504 3.35 -31.78 -12.13
CA SER A 504 4.64 -32.48 -12.14
C SER A 504 5.63 -31.90 -13.16
N ARG A 505 5.11 -31.23 -14.21
CA ARG A 505 5.92 -30.59 -15.26
C ARG A 505 6.38 -29.20 -14.86
N VAL A 506 5.53 -28.44 -14.16
CA VAL A 506 5.90 -27.17 -13.53
C VAL A 506 6.89 -27.41 -12.40
N HIS A 507 6.65 -28.44 -11.58
CA HIS A 507 7.55 -28.76 -10.48
C HIS A 507 7.51 -30.25 -10.14
N ALA A 508 8.57 -31.00 -10.46
CA ALA A 508 8.64 -32.40 -10.06
C ALA A 508 8.67 -32.54 -8.52
N PRO A 509 8.07 -33.60 -7.93
CA PRO A 509 8.28 -33.96 -6.53
C PRO A 509 9.77 -34.05 -6.18
N ALA A 510 10.14 -33.78 -4.92
CA ALA A 510 11.54 -33.98 -4.51
C ALA A 510 11.77 -35.48 -4.41
N ASN A 511 12.90 -35.95 -4.91
CA ASN A 511 13.37 -37.27 -4.52
C ASN A 511 13.78 -37.15 -3.05
N ASP A 512 13.21 -37.98 -2.18
CA ASP A 512 13.70 -38.14 -0.81
C ASP A 512 15.09 -38.78 -0.89
N ASP A 513 16.15 -37.97 -0.94
CA ASP A 513 17.54 -38.39 -0.79
C ASP A 513 18.12 -37.87 0.54
#